data_AF-A0AA37XMX7-F1
#
_entry.id   AF-A0AA37XMX7-F1
#
_cell.length_a   1.000
_cell.length_b   1.000
_cell.length_c   1.000
_cell.angle_alpha   90.00
_cell.angle_beta   90.00
_cell.angle_gamma   90.00
#
_symmetry.space_group_name_H-M   'P 1'
#
loop_
_entity.id
_entity.type
_entity.pdbx_description
1 polymer ?
#
loop_
_entity_poly.entity_id
_entity_poly.type
_entity_poly.pdbx_seq_one_letter_code
_entity_poly.pdbx_strand_id
1 'polypeptide(L)'
;MIAHGYATASSIANVCNRMLGNAVFTSIDMPVESTIFDISEKVVHYLQEYSVNQGLLVLVDMGSLNMIYEQLKQSINQPILFIDQLSTPLALEVGNLIQQDRSLNEIAENMKEVVVPNVQLYQPEKSKKKAIITTCFSGLGVAIQIQKLLYDCLEGILEVEILPIEFADLQKNGLSEAFLSQYDILSVIGTNDVHIPEMKFVYLENIISGNGDTQLKEIFENLLSEAEIREVNDRLVKNFSLIRVLESLTILDTKRIMEAIESCIQDLERRLDLRLSNARKVAIYVHVACMVERLIRHAEITDFPDLEQFAFDHEKEIRVIQDIFSVLEPIYSVTIPLEETCYIYNILYLD
;
A
#
# COMPACT_ATOMS: atom_id res chain seq x y z
N MET A 1 0.98 -22.61 -46.96
CA MET A 1 1.13 -22.24 -45.54
C MET A 1 1.97 -23.29 -44.85
N ILE A 2 2.99 -22.88 -44.12
CA ILE A 2 3.87 -23.78 -43.36
C ILE A 2 3.94 -23.26 -41.92
N ALA A 3 3.77 -24.11 -40.93
CA ALA A 3 3.87 -23.68 -39.53
C ALA A 3 4.32 -24.84 -38.64
N HIS A 4 5.03 -24.51 -37.57
CA HIS A 4 5.40 -25.45 -36.52
C HIS A 4 4.16 -25.94 -35.77
N GLY A 5 4.25 -27.18 -35.30
CA GLY A 5 3.19 -27.86 -34.57
C GLY A 5 2.41 -28.83 -35.46
N TYR A 6 1.55 -29.62 -34.84
CA TYR A 6 0.85 -30.71 -35.52
C TYR A 6 -0.30 -30.26 -36.43
N ALA A 7 -0.88 -29.07 -36.20
CA ALA A 7 -2.09 -28.63 -36.91
C ALA A 7 -2.21 -27.11 -37.05
N THR A 8 -1.12 -26.36 -36.89
CA THR A 8 -1.16 -24.88 -36.90
C THR A 8 -1.46 -24.35 -38.31
N ALA A 9 -0.72 -24.83 -39.33
CA ALA A 9 -0.90 -24.39 -40.71
C ALA A 9 -2.24 -24.89 -41.26
N SER A 10 -2.60 -26.15 -40.98
CA SER A 10 -3.86 -26.72 -41.44
C SER A 10 -5.07 -26.06 -40.79
N SER A 11 -5.02 -25.74 -39.49
CA SER A 11 -6.09 -25.01 -38.81
C SER A 11 -6.29 -23.61 -39.39
N ILE A 12 -5.21 -22.83 -39.57
CA ILE A 12 -5.29 -21.48 -40.16
C ILE A 12 -5.79 -21.55 -41.61
N ALA A 13 -5.26 -22.46 -42.43
CA ALA A 13 -5.70 -22.63 -43.82
C ALA A 13 -7.19 -22.97 -43.93
N ASN A 14 -7.69 -23.87 -43.07
CA ASN A 14 -9.09 -24.24 -43.03
C ASN A 14 -10.00 -23.05 -42.69
N VAL A 15 -9.63 -22.26 -41.67
CA VAL A 15 -10.37 -21.04 -41.30
C VAL A 15 -10.35 -20.03 -42.45
N CYS A 16 -9.19 -19.76 -43.03
CA CYS A 16 -9.04 -18.77 -44.11
C CYS A 16 -9.81 -19.17 -45.36
N ASN A 17 -9.67 -20.41 -45.83
CA ASN A 17 -10.39 -20.90 -47.01
C ASN A 17 -11.90 -20.84 -46.82
N ARG A 18 -12.39 -21.16 -45.61
CA ARG A 18 -13.82 -21.07 -45.30
C ARG A 18 -14.32 -19.63 -45.26
N MET A 19 -13.56 -18.70 -44.69
CA MET A 19 -13.91 -17.28 -44.65
C MET A 19 -13.84 -16.61 -46.02
N LEU A 20 -12.86 -16.99 -46.85
CA LEU A 20 -12.69 -16.51 -48.22
C LEU A 20 -13.66 -17.20 -49.21
N GLY A 21 -14.38 -18.23 -48.79
CA GLY A 21 -15.32 -18.99 -49.63
C GLY A 21 -14.67 -19.81 -50.75
N ASN A 22 -13.34 -19.93 -50.76
CA ASN A 22 -12.56 -20.62 -51.78
C ASN A 22 -11.37 -21.36 -51.17
N ALA A 23 -10.91 -22.44 -51.83
CA ALA A 23 -9.71 -23.18 -51.43
C ALA A 23 -8.44 -22.43 -51.89
N VAL A 24 -8.12 -21.31 -51.22
CA VAL A 24 -6.99 -20.43 -51.57
C VAL A 24 -5.65 -21.00 -51.08
N PHE A 25 -5.63 -21.62 -49.91
CA PHE A 25 -4.41 -22.05 -49.24
C PHE A 25 -4.33 -23.56 -49.06
N THR A 26 -3.13 -24.10 -49.35
CA THR A 26 -2.70 -25.43 -48.94
C THR A 26 -1.78 -25.33 -47.71
N SER A 27 -1.87 -26.29 -46.79
CA SER A 27 -1.12 -26.32 -45.54
C SER A 27 -0.10 -27.46 -45.48
N ILE A 28 1.06 -27.19 -44.88
CA ILE A 28 2.06 -28.18 -44.48
C ILE A 28 2.39 -27.92 -43.01
N ASP A 29 1.96 -28.81 -42.13
CA ASP A 29 2.33 -28.76 -40.72
C ASP A 29 3.74 -29.33 -40.50
N MET A 30 4.50 -28.70 -39.62
CA MET A 30 5.86 -29.08 -39.25
C MET A 30 5.90 -29.54 -37.78
N PRO A 31 5.70 -30.84 -37.51
CA PRO A 31 5.97 -31.43 -36.21
C PRO A 31 7.37 -31.10 -35.70
N VAL A 32 7.57 -31.08 -34.38
CA VAL A 32 8.83 -30.68 -33.73
C VAL A 32 10.00 -31.57 -34.15
N GLU A 33 9.70 -32.82 -34.53
CA GLU A 33 10.68 -33.81 -34.98
C GLU A 33 11.06 -33.66 -36.46
N SER A 34 10.34 -32.83 -37.23
CA SER A 34 10.59 -32.64 -38.65
C SER A 34 11.78 -31.70 -38.87
N THR A 35 12.65 -32.05 -39.81
CA THR A 35 13.73 -31.18 -40.23
C THR A 35 13.26 -30.23 -41.33
N ILE A 36 14.03 -29.15 -41.53
CA ILE A 36 13.81 -28.20 -42.64
C ILE A 36 13.88 -28.93 -43.99
N PHE A 37 14.75 -29.92 -44.13
CA PHE A 37 14.86 -30.72 -45.33
C PHE A 37 13.57 -31.51 -45.63
N ASP A 38 12.97 -32.12 -44.60
CA ASP A 38 11.72 -32.88 -44.76
C ASP A 38 10.57 -31.99 -45.24
N ILE A 39 10.53 -30.73 -44.80
CA ILE A 39 9.52 -29.76 -45.25
C ILE A 39 9.81 -29.27 -46.66
N SER A 40 11.06 -28.98 -47.01
CA SER A 40 11.44 -28.58 -48.37
C SER A 40 11.09 -29.67 -49.39
N GLU A 41 11.36 -30.94 -49.08
CA GLU A 41 10.96 -32.08 -49.94
C GLU A 41 9.44 -32.15 -50.14
N LYS A 42 8.65 -31.95 -49.08
CA LYS A 42 7.17 -31.89 -49.19
C LYS A 42 6.71 -30.75 -50.10
N VAL A 43 7.35 -29.58 -50.02
CA VAL A 43 7.03 -28.44 -50.89
C VAL A 43 7.42 -28.76 -52.34
N VAL A 44 8.60 -29.32 -52.59
CA VAL A 44 9.03 -29.72 -53.94
C VAL A 44 8.08 -30.76 -54.54
N HIS A 45 7.72 -31.79 -53.78
CA HIS A 45 6.76 -32.80 -54.21
C HIS A 45 5.41 -32.18 -54.58
N TYR A 46 4.90 -31.25 -53.77
CA TYR A 46 3.68 -30.52 -54.07
C TYR A 46 3.80 -29.74 -55.39
N LEU A 47 4.93 -29.08 -55.65
CA LEU A 47 5.14 -28.32 -56.89
C LEU A 47 5.31 -29.20 -58.13
N GLN A 48 5.71 -30.46 -57.98
CA GLN A 48 5.75 -31.43 -59.07
C GLN A 48 4.35 -31.90 -59.46
N GLU A 49 3.45 -32.04 -58.49
CA GLU A 49 2.05 -32.44 -58.72
C GLU A 49 1.18 -31.29 -59.26
N TYR A 50 1.47 -30.05 -58.86
CA TYR A 50 0.66 -28.88 -59.21
C TYR A 50 1.48 -27.84 -59.98
N SER A 51 1.09 -27.56 -61.23
CA SER A 51 1.78 -26.57 -62.07
C SER A 51 1.59 -25.14 -61.55
N VAL A 52 2.67 -24.54 -61.04
CA VAL A 52 2.68 -23.16 -60.57
C VAL A 52 3.19 -22.23 -61.68
N ASN A 53 2.26 -21.63 -62.43
CA ASN A 53 2.61 -20.80 -63.60
C ASN A 53 2.72 -19.29 -63.29
N GLN A 54 2.19 -18.83 -62.15
CA GLN A 54 2.10 -17.41 -61.78
C GLN A 54 2.99 -17.02 -60.58
N GLY A 55 3.86 -17.94 -60.13
CA GLY A 55 4.67 -17.78 -58.93
C GLY A 55 4.06 -18.42 -57.69
N LEU A 56 4.87 -18.56 -56.65
CA LEU A 56 4.53 -19.25 -55.41
C LEU A 56 4.50 -18.27 -54.24
N LEU A 57 3.43 -18.30 -53.44
CA LEU A 57 3.34 -17.55 -52.19
C LEU A 57 3.43 -18.52 -51.01
N VAL A 58 4.39 -18.29 -50.11
CA VAL A 58 4.62 -19.12 -48.92
C VAL A 58 4.49 -18.27 -47.66
N LEU A 59 3.49 -18.59 -46.84
CA LEU A 59 3.30 -18.01 -45.51
C LEU A 59 3.91 -18.94 -44.45
N VAL A 60 4.71 -18.38 -43.53
CA VAL A 60 5.38 -19.13 -42.46
C VAL A 60 5.21 -18.49 -41.07
N ASP A 61 5.24 -19.29 -40.00
CA ASP A 61 4.99 -18.82 -38.62
C ASP A 61 6.18 -18.10 -37.96
N MET A 62 7.40 -18.65 -38.01
CA MET A 62 8.58 -18.11 -37.33
C MET A 62 9.88 -18.25 -38.15
N GLY A 63 10.84 -17.35 -37.88
CA GLY A 63 12.05 -17.00 -38.67
C GLY A 63 13.10 -18.07 -39.00
N SER A 64 12.71 -19.18 -39.60
CA SER A 64 13.58 -20.14 -40.30
C SER A 64 13.61 -19.92 -41.84
N LEU A 65 12.91 -18.88 -42.29
CA LEU A 65 12.70 -18.43 -43.68
C LEU A 65 13.89 -18.64 -44.62
N ASN A 66 15.07 -18.18 -44.22
CA ASN A 66 16.24 -18.18 -45.09
C ASN A 66 16.65 -19.61 -45.47
N MET A 67 16.49 -20.59 -44.58
CA MET A 67 16.95 -21.97 -44.86
C MET A 67 16.02 -22.72 -45.81
N ILE A 68 14.70 -22.57 -45.65
CA ILE A 68 13.71 -23.14 -46.59
C ILE A 68 13.84 -22.46 -47.96
N TYR A 69 13.99 -21.14 -47.98
CA TYR A 69 14.22 -20.37 -49.21
C TYR A 69 15.48 -20.84 -49.96
N GLU A 70 16.60 -20.99 -49.26
CA GLU A 70 17.87 -21.43 -49.85
C GLU A 70 17.80 -22.82 -50.48
N GLN A 71 16.99 -23.73 -49.92
CA GLN A 71 16.76 -25.06 -50.49
C GLN A 71 15.81 -25.03 -51.68
N LEU A 72 14.73 -24.24 -51.61
CA LEU A 72 13.72 -24.18 -52.65
C LEU A 72 14.16 -23.41 -53.90
N LYS A 73 14.98 -22.36 -53.76
CA LYS A 73 15.45 -21.55 -54.90
C LYS A 73 16.29 -22.32 -55.93
N GLN A 74 16.85 -23.47 -55.56
CA GLN A 74 17.62 -24.32 -56.49
C GLN A 74 16.72 -25.20 -57.37
N SER A 75 15.47 -25.42 -56.93
CA SER A 75 14.55 -26.39 -57.53
C SER A 75 13.36 -25.75 -58.23
N ILE A 76 13.20 -24.42 -58.14
CA ILE A 76 12.03 -23.67 -58.62
C ILE A 76 12.50 -22.51 -59.50
N ASN A 77 11.91 -22.38 -60.70
CA ASN A 77 12.26 -21.34 -61.68
C ASN A 77 11.24 -20.18 -61.74
N GLN A 78 10.28 -20.15 -60.81
CA GLN A 78 9.22 -19.14 -60.74
C GLN A 78 9.46 -18.16 -59.58
N PRO A 79 8.89 -16.94 -59.63
CA PRO A 79 8.96 -16.00 -58.52
C PRO A 79 8.35 -16.60 -57.24
N ILE A 80 9.03 -16.44 -56.11
CA ILE A 80 8.53 -16.89 -54.81
C ILE A 80 8.44 -15.70 -53.86
N LEU A 81 7.27 -15.48 -53.26
CA LEU A 81 7.06 -14.52 -52.18
C LEU A 81 6.98 -15.28 -50.86
N PHE A 82 7.87 -14.94 -49.93
CA PHE A 82 7.83 -15.42 -48.56
C PHE A 82 7.34 -14.32 -47.62
N ILE A 83 6.45 -14.67 -46.71
CA ILE A 83 5.93 -13.78 -45.67
C ILE A 83 5.99 -14.54 -44.33
N ASP A 84 6.67 -13.98 -43.33
CA ASP A 84 6.70 -14.51 -41.97
C ASP A 84 5.53 -13.99 -41.12
N GLN A 85 5.52 -14.41 -39.84
CA GLN A 85 4.52 -14.00 -38.86
C GLN A 85 3.10 -14.44 -39.25
N LEU A 86 2.99 -15.66 -39.80
CA LEU A 86 1.71 -16.27 -40.16
C LEU A 86 0.74 -16.18 -38.97
N SER A 87 -0.32 -15.39 -39.19
CA SER A 87 -1.47 -15.26 -38.33
C SER A 87 -2.73 -15.31 -39.19
N THR A 88 -3.87 -15.62 -38.58
CA THR A 88 -5.15 -15.65 -39.32
C THR A 88 -5.48 -14.31 -40.00
N PRO A 89 -5.31 -13.13 -39.36
CA PRO A 89 -5.55 -11.85 -40.03
C PRO A 89 -4.64 -11.62 -41.24
N LEU A 90 -3.33 -11.91 -41.11
CA LEU A 90 -2.37 -11.81 -42.20
C LEU A 90 -2.77 -12.70 -43.38
N ALA A 91 -3.11 -13.95 -43.09
CA ALA A 91 -3.50 -14.93 -44.10
C ALA A 91 -4.81 -14.54 -44.82
N LEU A 92 -5.78 -13.97 -44.11
CA LEU A 92 -7.02 -13.47 -44.71
C LEU A 92 -6.75 -12.29 -45.66
N GLU A 93 -5.91 -11.35 -45.25
CA GLU A 93 -5.55 -10.20 -46.08
C GLU A 93 -4.82 -10.64 -47.36
N VAL A 94 -3.82 -11.52 -47.21
CA VAL A 94 -3.11 -12.10 -48.37
C VAL A 94 -4.07 -12.87 -49.26
N GLY A 95 -4.98 -13.66 -48.69
CA GLY A 95 -5.97 -14.43 -49.45
C GLY A 95 -6.96 -13.55 -50.21
N ASN A 96 -7.39 -12.43 -49.62
CA ASN A 96 -8.22 -11.42 -50.26
C ASN A 96 -7.49 -10.77 -51.45
N LEU A 97 -6.20 -10.43 -51.29
CA LEU A 97 -5.40 -9.88 -52.39
C LEU A 97 -5.20 -10.90 -53.54
N ILE A 98 -5.03 -12.19 -53.21
CA ILE A 98 -4.98 -13.27 -54.21
C ILE A 98 -6.30 -13.35 -54.99
N GLN A 99 -7.45 -13.28 -54.32
CA GLN A 99 -8.77 -13.30 -54.97
C GLN A 99 -9.05 -12.08 -55.86
N GLN A 100 -8.32 -10.99 -55.66
CA GLN A 100 -8.37 -9.79 -56.50
C GLN A 100 -7.39 -9.83 -57.68
N ASP A 101 -6.77 -10.99 -57.96
CA ASP A 101 -5.77 -11.20 -59.01
C ASP A 101 -4.56 -10.26 -58.89
N ARG A 102 -4.18 -9.86 -57.66
CA ARG A 102 -3.00 -9.03 -57.41
C ARG A 102 -1.72 -9.82 -57.67
N SER A 103 -0.72 -9.15 -58.24
CA SER A 103 0.61 -9.71 -58.45
C SER A 103 1.36 -9.91 -57.13
N LEU A 104 2.34 -10.82 -57.11
CA LEU A 104 3.18 -11.05 -55.92
C LEU A 104 3.89 -9.77 -55.45
N ASN A 105 4.28 -8.88 -56.37
CA ASN A 105 4.90 -7.60 -56.01
C ASN A 105 3.91 -6.67 -55.30
N GLU A 106 2.66 -6.58 -55.77
CA GLU A 106 1.63 -5.77 -55.10
C GLU A 106 1.30 -6.33 -53.71
N ILE A 107 1.20 -7.66 -53.59
CA ILE A 107 1.01 -8.31 -52.29
C ILE A 107 2.19 -7.98 -51.37
N ALA A 108 3.42 -8.11 -51.85
CA ALA A 108 4.62 -7.80 -51.08
C ALA A 108 4.65 -6.34 -50.59
N GLU A 109 4.26 -5.37 -51.42
CA GLU A 109 4.17 -3.96 -51.01
C GLU A 109 3.07 -3.72 -49.96
N ASN A 110 1.87 -4.31 -50.13
CA ASN A 110 0.77 -4.15 -49.18
C ASN A 110 1.09 -4.75 -47.80
N MET A 111 1.84 -5.85 -47.76
CA MET A 111 2.19 -6.52 -46.50
C MET A 111 3.35 -5.87 -45.74
N LYS A 112 3.96 -4.79 -46.27
CA LYS A 112 4.99 -4.01 -45.54
C LYS A 112 4.41 -3.14 -44.43
N GLU A 113 3.11 -2.86 -44.44
CA GLU A 113 2.46 -2.09 -43.38
C GLU A 113 2.34 -2.94 -42.11
N VAL A 114 3.07 -2.55 -41.07
CA VAL A 114 3.23 -3.29 -39.81
C VAL A 114 1.89 -3.39 -39.07
N VAL A 115 1.45 -4.62 -38.77
CA VAL A 115 0.31 -4.86 -37.86
C VAL A 115 0.78 -4.66 -36.42
N VAL A 116 0.57 -3.48 -35.87
CA VAL A 116 0.84 -3.20 -34.44
C VAL A 116 -0.29 -3.84 -33.60
N PRO A 117 0.02 -4.63 -32.56
CA PRO A 117 -1.00 -5.16 -31.67
C PRO A 117 -1.73 -4.01 -30.96
N ASN A 118 -3.05 -4.06 -30.93
CA ASN A 118 -3.84 -3.18 -30.07
C ASN A 118 -3.71 -3.66 -28.62
N VAL A 119 -2.80 -3.04 -27.86
CA VAL A 119 -2.55 -3.36 -26.45
C VAL A 119 -3.37 -2.41 -25.58
N GLN A 120 -4.29 -2.96 -24.79
CA GLN A 120 -5.09 -2.20 -23.82
C GLN A 120 -4.80 -2.72 -22.41
N LEU A 121 -4.31 -1.83 -21.53
CA LEU A 121 -4.16 -2.08 -20.10
C LEU A 121 -5.26 -1.32 -19.35
N TYR A 122 -6.12 -2.05 -18.65
CA TYR A 122 -7.18 -1.47 -17.82
C TYR A 122 -6.70 -1.35 -16.38
N GLN A 123 -6.76 -0.13 -15.83
CA GLN A 123 -6.55 0.14 -14.41
C GLN A 123 -7.91 0.43 -13.75
N PRO A 124 -8.19 -0.07 -12.53
CA PRO A 124 -9.46 0.19 -11.87
C PRO A 124 -9.64 1.69 -11.55
N GLU A 125 -10.82 2.24 -11.86
CA GLU A 125 -11.20 3.65 -11.61
C GLU A 125 -11.58 3.96 -10.14
N LYS A 126 -11.58 2.97 -9.24
CA LYS A 126 -11.92 3.22 -7.83
C LYS A 126 -10.82 4.04 -7.17
N SER A 127 -11.21 5.08 -6.41
CA SER A 127 -10.26 5.81 -5.57
C SER A 127 -9.60 4.82 -4.62
N LYS A 128 -8.27 4.90 -4.52
CA LYS A 128 -7.49 4.08 -3.60
C LYS A 128 -8.02 4.25 -2.18
N LYS A 129 -8.01 3.17 -1.39
CA LYS A 129 -8.36 3.25 0.03
C LYS A 129 -7.27 4.03 0.76
N LYS A 130 -7.64 4.96 1.64
CA LYS A 130 -6.65 5.65 2.48
C LYS A 130 -6.07 4.66 3.47
N ALA A 131 -4.76 4.69 3.65
CA ALA A 131 -4.11 3.85 4.64
C ALA A 131 -2.96 4.55 5.37
N ILE A 132 -2.71 4.10 6.60
CA ILE A 132 -1.56 4.45 7.42
C ILE A 132 -0.78 3.16 7.67
N ILE A 133 0.52 3.19 7.44
CA ILE A 133 1.39 2.05 7.74
C ILE A 133 1.90 2.20 9.17
N THR A 134 1.82 1.14 9.97
CA THR A 134 2.49 1.10 11.27
C THR A 134 3.69 0.17 11.21
N THR A 135 4.81 0.60 11.80
CA THR A 135 6.05 -0.19 11.80
C THR A 135 6.86 0.03 13.07
N CYS A 136 7.60 -1.00 13.50
CA CYS A 136 8.47 -0.91 14.66
C CYS A 136 9.73 -1.77 14.45
N PHE A 137 10.88 -1.28 14.89
CA PHE A 137 12.17 -1.98 14.79
C PHE A 137 12.18 -3.31 15.55
N SER A 138 11.46 -3.40 16.68
CA SER A 138 11.42 -4.60 17.52
C SER A 138 10.55 -5.74 16.94
N GLY A 139 9.85 -5.51 15.83
CA GLY A 139 9.05 -6.51 15.12
C GLY A 139 7.57 -6.17 15.01
N LEU A 140 6.81 -7.07 14.38
CA LEU A 140 5.40 -6.87 14.04
C LEU A 140 4.48 -6.66 15.25
N GLY A 141 4.82 -7.23 16.42
CA GLY A 141 3.99 -7.17 17.61
C GLY A 141 3.72 -5.74 18.10
N VAL A 142 4.76 -4.90 18.16
CA VAL A 142 4.59 -3.48 18.54
C VAL A 142 3.86 -2.72 17.43
N ALA A 143 4.12 -3.01 16.15
CA ALA A 143 3.39 -2.39 15.04
C ALA A 143 1.87 -2.65 15.11
N ILE A 144 1.46 -3.85 15.54
CA ILE A 144 0.04 -4.21 15.78
C ILE A 144 -0.53 -3.44 16.99
N GLN A 145 0.25 -3.23 18.05
CA GLN A 145 -0.20 -2.41 19.18
C GLN A 145 -0.44 -0.95 18.77
N ILE A 146 0.47 -0.38 17.96
CA ILE A 146 0.31 0.96 17.39
C ILE A 146 -0.92 1.01 16.47
N GLN A 147 -1.11 -0.03 15.66
CA GLN A 147 -2.29 -0.17 14.80
C GLN A 147 -3.58 -0.08 15.61
N LYS A 148 -3.67 -0.87 16.69
CA LYS A 148 -4.86 -0.88 17.57
C LYS A 148 -5.09 0.48 18.23
N LEU A 149 -4.03 1.10 18.76
CA LEU A 149 -4.11 2.43 19.37
C LEU A 149 -4.67 3.46 18.40
N LEU A 150 -4.14 3.51 17.17
CA LEU A 150 -4.61 4.46 16.15
C LEU A 150 -6.03 4.15 15.69
N TYR A 151 -6.39 2.86 15.56
CA TYR A 151 -7.73 2.43 15.16
C TYR A 151 -8.78 2.94 16.15
N ASP A 152 -8.58 2.67 17.45
CA ASP A 152 -9.50 3.08 18.51
C ASP A 152 -9.64 4.63 18.60
N CYS A 153 -8.61 5.38 18.19
CA CYS A 153 -8.65 6.84 18.20
C CYS A 153 -9.35 7.44 16.98
N LEU A 154 -9.24 6.79 15.81
CA LEU A 154 -9.81 7.26 14.53
C LEU A 154 -11.20 6.70 14.25
N GLU A 155 -11.63 5.67 14.98
CA GLU A 155 -12.94 5.05 14.86
C GLU A 155 -14.07 6.08 15.01
N GLY A 156 -14.99 6.06 14.04
CA GLY A 156 -16.13 6.99 13.96
C GLY A 156 -15.79 8.40 13.43
N ILE A 157 -14.51 8.69 13.18
CA ILE A 157 -14.05 10.00 12.68
C ILE A 157 -13.61 9.90 11.22
N LEU A 158 -12.73 8.93 10.89
CA LEU A 158 -12.17 8.77 9.55
C LEU A 158 -12.10 7.31 9.13
N GLU A 159 -12.59 7.02 7.92
CA GLU A 159 -12.39 5.70 7.30
C GLU A 159 -10.97 5.61 6.71
N VAL A 160 -10.08 4.95 7.44
CA VAL A 160 -8.68 4.72 7.06
C VAL A 160 -8.26 3.31 7.47
N GLU A 161 -7.58 2.58 6.58
CA GLU A 161 -7.00 1.29 6.92
C GLU A 161 -5.65 1.48 7.62
N ILE A 162 -5.42 0.75 8.71
CA ILE A 162 -4.16 0.82 9.44
C ILE A 162 -3.45 -0.52 9.25
N LEU A 163 -2.27 -0.48 8.63
CA LEU A 163 -1.59 -1.65 8.07
C LEU A 163 -0.26 -1.87 8.78
N PRO A 164 -0.15 -2.87 9.68
CA PRO A 164 1.11 -3.19 10.34
C PRO A 164 2.04 -3.92 9.37
N ILE A 165 3.25 -3.40 9.18
CA ILE A 165 4.28 -3.99 8.33
C ILE A 165 5.59 -4.09 9.11
N GLU A 166 6.29 -5.22 8.96
CA GLU A 166 7.60 -5.41 9.57
C GLU A 166 8.62 -4.40 9.05
N PHE A 167 9.38 -3.80 9.98
CA PHE A 167 10.39 -2.80 9.65
C PHE A 167 11.42 -3.33 8.63
N ALA A 168 11.90 -4.56 8.83
CA ALA A 168 12.90 -5.17 7.96
C ALA A 168 12.38 -5.40 6.54
N ASP A 169 11.13 -5.85 6.39
CA ASP A 169 10.50 -6.06 5.09
C ASP A 169 10.27 -4.75 4.35
N LEU A 170 9.79 -3.73 5.08
CA LEU A 170 9.55 -2.41 4.52
C LEU A 170 10.86 -1.72 4.11
N GLN A 171 11.93 -1.90 4.89
CA GLN A 171 13.27 -1.37 4.58
C GLN A 171 13.90 -2.06 3.36
N LYS A 172 13.75 -3.37 3.26
CA LYS A 172 14.40 -4.17 2.20
C LYS A 172 13.65 -4.10 0.87
N ASN A 173 12.33 -4.21 0.92
CA ASN A 173 11.51 -4.41 -0.27
C ASN A 173 10.69 -3.17 -0.65
N GLY A 174 10.61 -2.17 0.23
CA GLY A 174 9.71 -1.04 0.05
C GLY A 174 8.25 -1.48 -0.05
N LEU A 175 7.44 -0.69 -0.77
CA LEU A 175 6.05 -1.01 -1.09
C LEU A 175 5.96 -1.46 -2.54
N SER A 176 5.22 -2.54 -2.80
CA SER A 176 5.02 -3.04 -4.16
C SER A 176 4.07 -2.14 -4.97
N GLU A 177 4.21 -2.13 -6.29
CA GLU A 177 3.28 -1.39 -7.18
C GLU A 177 1.83 -1.86 -7.00
N ALA A 178 1.62 -3.16 -6.77
CA ALA A 178 0.31 -3.73 -6.49
C ALA A 178 -0.30 -3.24 -5.16
N PHE A 179 0.54 -2.87 -4.18
CA PHE A 179 0.10 -2.28 -2.93
C PHE A 179 -0.24 -0.79 -3.13
N LEU A 180 0.64 -0.05 -3.81
CA LEU A 180 0.45 1.36 -4.14
C LEU A 180 -0.73 1.59 -5.10
N SER A 181 -1.16 0.60 -5.88
CA SER A 181 -2.37 0.69 -6.71
C SER A 181 -3.67 0.53 -5.92
N GLN A 182 -3.62 -0.12 -4.74
CA GLN A 182 -4.77 -0.35 -3.88
C GLN A 182 -4.96 0.76 -2.83
N TYR A 183 -3.86 1.33 -2.34
CA TYR A 183 -3.85 2.24 -1.21
C TYR A 183 -3.25 3.62 -1.52
N ASP A 184 -3.89 4.64 -0.97
CA ASP A 184 -3.36 5.99 -0.84
C ASP A 184 -2.74 6.13 0.55
N ILE A 185 -1.41 6.10 0.61
CA ILE A 185 -0.68 6.05 1.88
C ILE A 185 -0.53 7.47 2.43
N LEU A 186 -1.21 7.75 3.54
CA LEU A 186 -1.18 9.05 4.19
C LEU A 186 0.16 9.28 4.92
N SER A 187 0.61 8.29 5.69
CA SER A 187 1.91 8.32 6.37
C SER A 187 2.35 6.92 6.83
N VAL A 188 3.62 6.85 7.25
CA VAL A 188 4.18 5.75 8.01
C VAL A 188 4.37 6.21 9.45
N ILE A 189 3.77 5.51 10.42
CA ILE A 189 3.88 5.81 11.85
C ILE A 189 4.70 4.70 12.53
N GLY A 190 5.71 5.08 13.30
CA GLY A 190 6.52 4.09 13.99
C GLY A 190 7.46 4.66 15.04
N THR A 191 8.33 3.80 15.55
CA THR A 191 9.38 4.17 16.52
C THR A 191 10.72 4.48 15.86
N ASN A 192 10.92 4.00 14.63
CA ASN A 192 12.18 4.13 13.88
C ASN A 192 11.86 4.41 12.42
N ASP A 193 12.55 5.39 11.84
CA ASP A 193 12.33 5.79 10.44
C ASP A 193 12.96 4.78 9.47
N VAL A 194 12.14 4.27 8.56
CA VAL A 194 12.52 3.32 7.51
C VAL A 194 13.17 4.02 6.31
N HIS A 195 13.06 5.36 6.23
CA HIS A 195 13.59 6.22 5.18
C HIS A 195 13.09 5.82 3.78
N ILE A 196 11.77 5.60 3.66
CA ILE A 196 11.15 5.27 2.37
C ILE A 196 11.04 6.55 1.52
N PRO A 197 11.57 6.56 0.29
CA PRO A 197 11.44 7.71 -0.61
C PRO A 197 9.97 8.11 -0.83
N GLU A 198 9.71 9.41 -0.88
CA GLU A 198 8.38 9.99 -1.19
C GLU A 198 7.27 9.70 -0.17
N MET A 199 7.58 9.02 0.94
CA MET A 199 6.64 8.75 2.03
C MET A 199 6.99 9.57 3.27
N LYS A 200 5.95 10.06 3.95
CA LYS A 200 6.11 10.80 5.20
C LYS A 200 6.19 9.86 6.38
N PHE A 201 7.32 9.87 7.08
CA PHE A 201 7.47 9.16 8.35
C PHE A 201 7.14 10.07 9.53
N VAL A 202 6.35 9.55 10.48
CA VAL A 202 6.00 10.24 11.72
C VAL A 202 6.34 9.35 12.91
N TYR A 203 7.15 9.88 13.82
CA TYR A 203 7.45 9.20 15.07
C TYR A 203 6.22 9.21 15.97
N LEU A 204 5.83 8.03 16.47
CA LEU A 204 4.72 7.90 17.40
C LEU A 204 4.91 8.77 18.64
N GLU A 205 6.15 8.89 19.14
CA GLU A 205 6.50 9.73 20.28
C GLU A 205 6.20 11.22 20.03
N ASN A 206 6.40 11.70 18.80
CA ASN A 206 6.09 13.09 18.44
C ASN A 206 4.58 13.37 18.46
N ILE A 207 3.75 12.35 18.23
CA ILE A 207 2.30 12.45 18.34
C ILE A 207 1.90 12.46 19.82
N ILE A 208 2.46 11.56 20.61
CA ILE A 208 2.02 11.29 21.99
C ILE A 208 2.60 12.27 23.01
N SER A 209 3.85 12.67 22.87
CA SER A 209 4.58 13.50 23.84
C SER A 209 5.03 14.84 23.25
N GLY A 210 5.10 14.94 21.91
CA GLY A 210 5.52 16.15 21.19
C GLY A 210 4.36 17.03 20.75
N ASN A 211 4.54 17.68 19.60
CA ASN A 211 3.55 18.56 18.96
C ASN A 211 2.49 17.73 18.20
N GLY A 212 1.71 16.92 18.92
CA GLY A 212 0.78 15.97 18.33
C GLY A 212 -0.25 16.59 17.39
N ASP A 213 -0.84 17.72 17.78
CA ASP A 213 -1.75 18.49 16.92
C ASP A 213 -1.14 18.83 15.55
N THR A 214 0.12 19.28 15.54
CA THR A 214 0.83 19.64 14.30
C THR A 214 1.06 18.41 13.44
N GLN A 215 1.55 17.31 14.04
CA GLN A 215 1.81 16.06 13.32
C GLN A 215 0.52 15.47 12.73
N LEU A 216 -0.58 15.47 13.49
CA LEU A 216 -1.87 14.95 13.03
C LEU A 216 -2.48 15.84 11.94
N LYS A 217 -2.39 17.17 12.07
CA LYS A 217 -2.81 18.11 11.02
C LYS A 217 -2.05 17.88 9.71
N GLU A 218 -0.80 17.51 9.83
CA GLU A 218 0.12 17.19 8.75
C GLU A 218 -0.11 15.80 8.10
N ILE A 219 -0.71 14.85 8.81
CA ILE A 219 -1.07 13.51 8.29
C ILE A 219 -2.47 13.55 7.65
N PHE A 220 -3.39 14.25 8.29
CA PHE A 220 -4.81 14.29 7.94
C PHE A 220 -5.21 15.60 7.25
N GLU A 221 -4.26 16.23 6.56
CA GLU A 221 -4.48 17.50 5.87
C GLU A 221 -5.65 17.37 4.89
N ASN A 222 -6.61 18.30 4.95
CA ASN A 222 -7.85 18.29 4.16
C ASN A 222 -8.77 17.08 4.39
N LEU A 223 -8.46 16.21 5.35
CA LEU A 223 -9.30 15.05 5.72
C LEU A 223 -10.08 15.29 7.01
N LEU A 224 -9.50 16.04 7.95
CA LEU A 224 -10.09 16.35 9.26
C LEU A 224 -10.10 17.86 9.51
N SER A 225 -11.14 18.32 10.20
CA SER A 225 -11.23 19.66 10.77
C SER A 225 -10.31 19.83 11.98
N GLU A 226 -10.04 21.08 12.38
CA GLU A 226 -9.22 21.34 13.58
C GLU A 226 -9.87 20.81 14.86
N ALA A 227 -11.19 20.69 14.91
CA ALA A 227 -11.89 20.09 16.06
C ALA A 227 -11.66 18.58 16.12
N GLU A 228 -11.78 17.88 14.99
CA GLU A 228 -11.54 16.44 14.90
C GLU A 228 -10.07 16.09 15.15
N ILE A 229 -9.13 16.90 14.66
CA ILE A 229 -7.69 16.72 14.96
C ILE A 229 -7.44 16.78 16.47
N ARG A 230 -8.02 17.78 17.15
CA ARG A 230 -7.91 17.91 18.61
C ARG A 230 -8.52 16.72 19.33
N GLU A 231 -9.69 16.26 18.89
CA GLU A 231 -10.34 15.08 19.45
C GLU A 231 -9.47 13.82 19.30
N VAL A 232 -8.90 13.59 18.11
CA VAL A 232 -7.98 12.47 17.87
C VAL A 232 -6.73 12.57 18.74
N ASN A 233 -6.15 13.78 18.87
CA ASN A 233 -4.99 14.02 19.73
C ASN A 233 -5.29 13.68 21.20
N ASP A 234 -6.40 14.18 21.74
CA ASP A 234 -6.78 13.92 23.13
C ASP A 234 -7.08 12.44 23.37
N ARG A 235 -7.76 11.75 22.42
CA ARG A 235 -7.96 10.30 22.46
C ARG A 235 -6.64 9.53 22.47
N LEU A 236 -5.67 9.92 21.65
CA LEU A 236 -4.36 9.28 21.59
C LEU A 236 -3.59 9.42 22.91
N VAL A 237 -3.54 10.65 23.46
CA VAL A 237 -2.89 10.92 24.73
C VAL A 237 -3.53 10.11 25.86
N LYS A 238 -4.86 10.08 25.92
CA LYS A 238 -5.62 9.32 26.92
C LYS A 238 -5.40 7.81 26.78
N ASN A 239 -5.56 7.25 25.58
CA ASN A 239 -5.43 5.81 25.35
C ASN A 239 -3.99 5.33 25.57
N PHE A 240 -2.99 6.11 25.15
CA PHE A 240 -1.60 5.79 25.46
C PHE A 240 -1.31 5.83 26.95
N SER A 241 -1.83 6.84 27.66
CA SER A 241 -1.67 6.93 29.11
C SER A 241 -2.34 5.76 29.82
N LEU A 242 -3.54 5.35 29.38
CA LEU A 242 -4.23 4.16 29.87
C LEU A 242 -3.34 2.91 29.74
N ILE A 243 -2.69 2.71 28.58
CA ILE A 243 -1.79 1.56 28.37
C ILE A 243 -0.65 1.58 29.40
N ARG A 244 -0.02 2.73 29.64
CA ARG A 244 1.06 2.85 30.64
C ARG A 244 0.57 2.63 32.08
N VAL A 245 -0.61 3.14 32.39
CA VAL A 245 -1.21 3.04 33.72
C VAL A 245 -1.67 1.59 34.01
N LEU A 246 -2.19 0.87 33.02
CA LEU A 246 -2.55 -0.55 33.14
C LEU A 246 -1.36 -1.42 33.57
N GLU A 247 -0.14 -1.06 33.16
CA GLU A 247 1.08 -1.78 33.55
C GLU A 247 1.51 -1.49 35.00
N SER A 248 1.11 -0.34 35.58
CA SER A 248 1.55 0.12 36.89
C SER A 248 0.53 -0.07 38.02
N LEU A 249 -0.76 -0.20 37.69
CA LEU A 249 -1.84 -0.35 38.65
C LEU A 249 -2.22 -1.80 38.90
N THR A 250 -2.65 -2.10 40.12
CA THR A 250 -3.03 -3.45 40.55
C THR A 250 -4.39 -3.51 41.25
N ILE A 251 -4.89 -2.39 41.79
CA ILE A 251 -6.13 -2.36 42.58
C ILE A 251 -7.21 -1.50 41.93
N LEU A 252 -6.82 -0.39 41.29
CA LEU A 252 -7.75 0.57 40.73
C LEU A 252 -8.43 0.06 39.44
N ASP A 253 -9.70 0.44 39.28
CA ASP A 253 -10.36 0.38 37.96
C ASP A 253 -9.76 1.46 37.06
N THR A 254 -8.98 1.02 36.09
CA THR A 254 -8.22 1.91 35.21
C THR A 254 -9.12 2.77 34.33
N LYS A 255 -10.31 2.31 33.96
CA LYS A 255 -11.22 3.13 33.16
C LYS A 255 -11.79 4.27 33.99
N ARG A 256 -12.26 3.96 35.20
CA ARG A 256 -12.89 4.93 36.09
C ARG A 256 -11.92 6.02 36.55
N ILE A 257 -10.66 5.66 36.87
CA ILE A 257 -9.65 6.65 37.26
C ILE A 257 -9.25 7.55 36.08
N MET A 258 -9.14 7.00 34.87
CA MET A 258 -8.80 7.82 33.70
C MET A 258 -9.90 8.84 33.37
N GLU A 259 -11.18 8.48 33.49
CA GLU A 259 -12.29 9.43 33.33
C GLU A 259 -12.27 10.53 34.40
N ALA A 260 -11.94 10.18 35.65
CA ALA A 260 -11.83 11.16 36.73
C ALA A 260 -10.65 12.13 36.50
N ILE A 261 -9.49 11.62 36.08
CA ILE A 261 -8.31 12.45 35.78
C ILE A 261 -8.57 13.35 34.57
N GLU A 262 -9.25 12.85 33.54
CA GLU A 262 -9.62 13.64 32.37
C GLU A 262 -10.45 14.88 32.76
N SER A 263 -11.45 14.69 33.64
CA SER A 263 -12.23 15.81 34.18
C SER A 263 -11.35 16.80 34.95
N CYS A 264 -10.38 16.31 35.74
CA CYS A 264 -9.45 17.16 36.47
C CYS A 264 -8.55 17.97 35.52
N ILE A 265 -8.05 17.35 34.45
CA ILE A 265 -7.23 18.02 33.43
C ILE A 265 -8.04 19.13 32.73
N GLN A 266 -9.28 18.87 32.36
CA GLN A 266 -10.16 19.88 31.76
C GLN A 266 -10.41 21.07 32.70
N ASP A 267 -10.62 20.79 33.99
CA ASP A 267 -10.78 21.85 34.99
C ASP A 267 -9.48 22.61 35.27
N LEU A 268 -8.32 21.96 35.21
CA LEU A 268 -7.01 22.61 35.31
C LEU A 268 -6.81 23.61 34.15
N GLU A 269 -6.97 23.15 32.91
CA GLU A 269 -6.81 23.99 31.72
C GLU A 269 -7.76 25.21 31.78
N ARG A 270 -9.00 24.99 32.24
CA ARG A 270 -10.01 26.05 32.37
C ARG A 270 -9.76 27.02 33.52
N ARG A 271 -9.41 26.54 34.72
CA ARG A 271 -9.27 27.38 35.93
C ARG A 271 -7.93 28.13 35.97
N LEU A 272 -6.89 27.56 35.38
CA LEU A 272 -5.56 28.17 35.31
C LEU A 272 -5.31 28.92 33.99
N ASP A 273 -6.30 28.95 33.08
CA ASP A 273 -6.22 29.58 31.75
C ASP A 273 -4.95 29.18 30.98
N LEU A 274 -4.66 27.88 30.99
CA LEU A 274 -3.48 27.30 30.36
C LEU A 274 -3.86 26.15 29.44
N ARG A 275 -2.96 25.81 28.51
CA ARG A 275 -3.10 24.63 27.67
C ARG A 275 -1.95 23.68 27.95
N LEU A 276 -2.27 22.44 28.34
CA LEU A 276 -1.26 21.46 28.66
C LEU A 276 -0.72 20.81 27.38
N SER A 277 0.60 20.69 27.32
CA SER A 277 1.25 19.86 26.30
C SER A 277 0.88 18.41 26.49
N ASN A 278 0.96 17.62 25.42
CA ASN A 278 0.67 16.18 25.50
C ASN A 278 1.57 15.48 26.54
N ALA A 279 2.87 15.84 26.61
CA ALA A 279 3.78 15.32 27.63
C ALA A 279 3.29 15.59 29.06
N ARG A 280 2.82 16.81 29.36
CA ARG A 280 2.27 17.15 30.68
C ARG A 280 0.97 16.40 30.97
N LYS A 281 0.08 16.26 29.98
CA LYS A 281 -1.15 15.45 30.12
C LYS A 281 -0.83 13.99 30.46
N VAL A 282 0.10 13.37 29.73
CA VAL A 282 0.57 11.99 30.01
C VAL A 282 1.17 11.89 31.42
N ALA A 283 1.99 12.86 31.82
CA ALA A 283 2.59 12.89 33.15
C ALA A 283 1.53 12.98 34.26
N ILE A 284 0.50 13.81 34.10
CA ILE A 284 -0.61 13.91 35.07
C ILE A 284 -1.40 12.59 35.13
N TYR A 285 -1.77 12.01 33.98
CA TYR A 285 -2.47 10.72 33.96
C TYR A 285 -1.72 9.64 34.73
N VAL A 286 -0.41 9.50 34.48
CA VAL A 286 0.42 8.50 35.15
C VAL A 286 0.62 8.84 36.63
N HIS A 287 0.97 10.09 36.95
CA HIS A 287 1.26 10.51 38.32
C HIS A 287 0.03 10.39 39.23
N VAL A 288 -1.11 10.92 38.81
CA VAL A 288 -2.35 10.93 39.62
C VAL A 288 -2.89 9.51 39.78
N ALA A 289 -2.85 8.68 38.74
CA ALA A 289 -3.28 7.29 38.84
C ALA A 289 -2.42 6.51 39.84
N CYS A 290 -1.09 6.64 39.76
CA CYS A 290 -0.17 6.02 40.70
C CYS A 290 -0.28 6.60 42.12
N MET A 291 -0.51 7.91 42.25
CA MET A 291 -0.76 8.60 43.52
C MET A 291 -1.98 8.00 44.22
N VAL A 292 -3.14 7.94 43.55
CA VAL A 292 -4.35 7.38 44.14
C VAL A 292 -4.15 5.93 44.58
N GLU A 293 -3.45 5.11 43.78
CA GLU A 293 -3.14 3.73 44.18
C GLU A 293 -2.21 3.66 45.40
N ARG A 294 -1.20 4.54 45.50
CA ARG A 294 -0.34 4.64 46.69
C ARG A 294 -1.13 5.05 47.94
N LEU A 295 -2.03 6.02 47.82
CA LEU A 295 -2.86 6.50 48.93
C LEU A 295 -3.81 5.41 49.44
N ILE A 296 -4.43 4.64 48.53
CA ILE A 296 -5.27 3.47 48.91
C ILE A 296 -4.44 2.42 49.67
N ARG A 297 -3.14 2.30 49.35
CA ARG A 297 -2.21 1.37 50.00
C ARG A 297 -1.59 1.93 51.28
N HIS A 298 -1.92 3.15 51.68
CA HIS A 298 -1.27 3.86 52.79
C HIS A 298 0.26 3.97 52.63
N ALA A 299 0.71 4.12 51.39
CA ALA A 299 2.13 4.29 51.02
C ALA A 299 2.39 5.72 50.52
N GLU A 300 2.05 6.70 51.37
CA GLU A 300 2.11 8.13 51.04
C GLU A 300 3.55 8.62 50.82
N ILE A 301 3.71 9.62 49.96
CA ILE A 301 4.98 10.33 49.81
C ILE A 301 5.03 11.45 50.85
N THR A 302 6.05 11.43 51.70
CA THR A 302 6.23 12.43 52.77
C THR A 302 7.46 13.31 52.57
N ASP A 303 8.15 13.17 51.43
CA ASP A 303 9.42 13.86 51.18
C ASP A 303 9.24 14.84 50.01
N PHE A 304 9.10 16.12 50.32
CA PHE A 304 9.14 17.21 49.35
C PHE A 304 10.05 18.31 49.89
N PRO A 305 11.15 18.68 49.19
CA PRO A 305 12.08 19.70 49.66
C PRO A 305 11.40 21.05 49.89
N ASP A 306 11.64 21.66 51.06
CA ASP A 306 11.17 23.00 51.42
C ASP A 306 9.65 23.20 51.25
N LEU A 307 8.85 22.16 51.53
CA LEU A 307 7.39 22.11 51.30
C LEU A 307 6.64 23.37 51.74
N GLU A 308 6.87 23.84 52.97
CA GLU A 308 6.16 25.00 53.52
C GLU A 308 6.46 26.30 52.74
N GLN A 309 7.74 26.51 52.39
CA GLN A 309 8.17 27.67 51.63
C GLN A 309 7.63 27.60 50.19
N PHE A 310 7.72 26.43 49.57
CA PHE A 310 7.20 26.19 48.22
C PHE A 310 5.69 26.42 48.16
N ALA A 311 4.95 25.90 49.13
CA ALA A 311 3.51 26.07 49.23
C ALA A 311 3.08 27.52 49.42
N PHE A 312 3.90 28.30 50.14
CA PHE A 312 3.68 29.72 50.33
C PHE A 312 3.95 30.52 49.05
N ASP A 313 5.04 30.24 48.35
CA ASP A 313 5.45 30.99 47.15
C ASP A 313 4.48 30.77 45.96
N HIS A 314 3.82 29.61 45.92
CA HIS A 314 2.89 29.20 44.86
C HIS A 314 1.45 28.97 45.37
N GLU A 315 1.07 29.68 46.43
CA GLU A 315 -0.19 29.44 47.17
C GLU A 315 -1.43 29.48 46.28
N LYS A 316 -1.48 30.37 45.29
CA LYS A 316 -2.67 30.54 44.42
C LYS A 316 -2.90 29.31 43.55
N GLU A 317 -1.86 28.86 42.86
CA GLU A 317 -1.88 27.71 41.97
C GLU A 317 -2.12 26.44 42.76
N ILE A 318 -1.44 26.28 43.91
CA ILE A 318 -1.60 25.12 44.79
C ILE A 318 -3.03 24.99 45.30
N ARG A 319 -3.67 26.07 45.74
CA ARG A 319 -5.09 26.03 46.14
C ARG A 319 -6.01 25.60 45.00
N VAL A 320 -5.77 26.08 43.78
CA VAL A 320 -6.56 25.67 42.61
C VAL A 320 -6.38 24.19 42.31
N ILE A 321 -5.14 23.68 42.37
CA ILE A 321 -4.84 22.26 42.18
C ILE A 321 -5.52 21.42 43.26
N GLN A 322 -5.39 21.79 44.54
CA GLN A 322 -6.06 21.09 45.66
C GLN A 322 -7.56 21.01 45.45
N ASP A 323 -8.20 22.13 45.13
CA ASP A 323 -9.65 22.17 44.89
C ASP A 323 -10.05 21.22 43.76
N ILE A 324 -9.32 21.20 42.65
CA ILE A 324 -9.64 20.38 41.47
C ILE A 324 -9.50 18.89 41.81
N PHE A 325 -8.38 18.49 42.41
CA PHE A 325 -8.11 17.08 42.69
C PHE A 325 -8.85 16.55 43.93
N SER A 326 -9.42 17.43 44.78
CA SER A 326 -10.26 17.04 45.91
C SER A 326 -11.45 16.16 45.52
N VAL A 327 -11.90 16.21 44.26
CA VAL A 327 -12.95 15.32 43.73
C VAL A 327 -12.58 13.84 43.84
N LEU A 328 -11.28 13.51 43.82
CA LEU A 328 -10.78 12.14 43.92
C LEU A 328 -10.86 11.59 45.35
N GLU A 329 -10.77 12.45 46.36
CA GLU A 329 -10.79 12.06 47.79
C GLU A 329 -12.04 11.25 48.17
N PRO A 330 -13.29 11.73 47.92
CA PRO A 330 -14.48 10.95 48.22
C PRO A 330 -14.69 9.77 47.26
N ILE A 331 -14.21 9.85 46.01
CA ILE A 331 -14.36 8.77 45.02
C ILE A 331 -13.58 7.52 45.45
N TYR A 332 -12.37 7.72 45.97
CA TYR A 332 -11.43 6.65 46.32
C TYR A 332 -11.23 6.49 47.82
N SER A 333 -11.88 7.30 48.66
CA SER A 333 -11.76 7.30 50.12
C SER A 333 -10.30 7.50 50.59
N VAL A 334 -9.65 8.52 50.02
CA VAL A 334 -8.26 8.90 50.29
C VAL A 334 -8.20 10.38 50.68
N THR A 335 -7.10 10.80 51.29
CA THR A 335 -6.76 12.21 51.52
C THR A 335 -5.54 12.54 50.68
N ILE A 336 -5.58 13.61 49.89
CA ILE A 336 -4.44 14.02 49.07
C ILE A 336 -3.54 14.93 49.91
N PRO A 337 -2.30 14.50 50.22
CA PRO A 337 -1.38 15.32 51.00
C PRO A 337 -0.86 16.50 50.17
N LEU A 338 -0.34 17.52 50.87
CA LEU A 338 0.15 18.75 50.23
C LEU A 338 1.32 18.46 49.28
N GLU A 339 2.17 17.51 49.64
CA GLU A 339 3.31 17.02 48.88
C GLU A 339 2.90 16.59 47.46
N GLU A 340 1.83 15.80 47.33
CA GLU A 340 1.33 15.33 46.04
C GLU A 340 0.75 16.48 45.21
N THR A 341 0.12 17.47 45.87
CA THR A 341 -0.31 18.70 45.19
C THR A 341 0.89 19.48 44.63
N CYS A 342 1.96 19.60 45.42
CA CYS A 342 3.19 20.27 44.99
C CYS A 342 3.89 19.50 43.84
N TYR A 343 3.81 18.17 43.82
CA TYR A 343 4.29 17.39 42.67
C TYR A 343 3.46 17.61 41.41
N ILE A 344 2.13 17.70 41.53
CA ILE A 344 1.27 18.07 40.41
C ILE A 344 1.62 19.48 39.91
N TYR A 345 1.83 20.44 40.80
CA TYR A 345 2.33 21.76 40.43
C TYR A 345 3.64 21.67 39.65
N ASN A 346 4.60 20.85 40.11
CA ASN A 346 5.86 20.66 39.42
C ASN A 346 5.65 20.12 38.00
N ILE A 347 4.75 19.15 37.80
CA ILE A 347 4.42 18.63 36.47
C ILE A 347 3.83 19.71 35.55
N LEU A 348 3.08 20.67 36.11
CA LEU A 348 2.43 21.73 35.34
C LEU A 348 3.42 22.81 34.88
N TYR A 349 4.41 23.14 35.71
CA TYR A 349 5.22 24.35 35.55
C TYR A 349 6.73 24.12 35.39
N LEU A 350 7.28 22.96 35.77
CA LEU A 350 8.68 22.62 35.50
C LEU A 350 8.79 21.90 34.16
N ASP A 351 9.90 22.15 33.47
CA ASP A 351 10.25 21.56 32.17
C ASP A 351 11.07 20.26 32.31
#